data_AF-A0A099P144-F1
#
_entry.id   AF-A0A099P144-F1
#
_cell.length_a   1.000
_cell.length_b   1.000
_cell.length_c   1.000
_cell.angle_alpha   90.00
_cell.angle_beta   90.00
_cell.angle_gamma   90.00
#
_symmetry.space_group_name_H-M   'P 1'
#
loop_
_entity.id
_entity.type
_entity.pdbx_description
1 polymer ?
#
loop_
_entity_poly.entity_id
_entity_poly.type
_entity_poly.pdbx_seq_one_letter_code
_entity_poly.pdbx_strand_id
1 'polypeptide(L)'
;MNDLHVNTKSGAGSAVGTGGMETKILAADLATNAGITTIICHSNHPEQIEKMINHEPTNEPDYERANIEEESRLKEMEIPLHTRFIGHSKSHIKDREFWLLHGLKPKGSLIVDYGCFQAITRVNRAGLLPVGIIGVEGHFNQLECVELRLGFKGVGRSVCFGRGRCNYNSSEIEKIKGVQSSRVGELLGYWDSEYVVHRDNMAVKLDNELEEFIKENT
;
A
#
# COMPACT_ATOMS: atom_id res chain seq x y z
N MET A 1 9.84 -15.94 4.10
CA MET A 1 9.91 -15.82 2.64
C MET A 1 10.55 -17.10 2.15
N ASN A 2 9.79 -18.01 1.55
CA ASN A 2 10.39 -19.11 0.80
C ASN A 2 11.01 -18.50 -0.46
N ASP A 3 12.28 -18.80 -0.72
CA ASP A 3 12.97 -18.37 -1.93
C ASP A 3 12.25 -18.94 -3.16
N LEU A 4 11.58 -18.07 -3.93
CA LEU A 4 11.15 -18.38 -5.29
C LEU A 4 12.42 -18.54 -6.13
N HIS A 5 12.81 -19.78 -6.42
CA HIS A 5 13.92 -20.08 -7.33
C HIS A 5 13.54 -19.78 -8.78
N VAL A 6 13.53 -18.51 -9.17
CA VAL A 6 13.32 -18.08 -10.56
C VAL A 6 14.68 -18.01 -11.26
N ASN A 7 14.91 -18.89 -12.23
CA ASN A 7 16.11 -18.82 -13.07
C ASN A 7 15.95 -17.70 -14.10
N THR A 8 16.39 -16.48 -13.75
CA THR A 8 16.35 -15.31 -14.63
C THR A 8 17.65 -15.07 -15.40
N LYS A 9 18.66 -15.96 -15.26
CA LYS A 9 20.01 -15.77 -15.82
C LYS A 9 20.10 -16.02 -17.33
N SER A 10 19.00 -16.34 -18.01
CA SER A 10 18.99 -16.66 -19.44
C SER A 10 17.77 -16.06 -20.11
N GLY A 11 17.91 -14.88 -20.74
CA GLY A 11 16.95 -14.44 -21.76
C GLY A 11 16.63 -12.95 -21.78
N ALA A 12 17.22 -12.27 -22.77
CA ALA A 12 16.74 -11.07 -23.45
C ALA A 12 16.02 -9.99 -22.63
N GLY A 13 16.76 -8.93 -22.25
CA GLY A 13 16.13 -7.64 -22.03
C GLY A 13 15.40 -7.21 -23.31
N SER A 14 14.07 -7.11 -23.27
CA SER A 14 13.31 -6.58 -24.39
C SER A 14 13.50 -5.07 -24.46
N ALA A 15 13.55 -4.53 -25.68
CA ALA A 15 13.85 -3.13 -25.96
C ALA A 15 12.85 -2.09 -25.38
N VAL A 16 11.82 -2.55 -24.67
CA VAL A 16 10.64 -1.76 -24.28
C VAL A 16 10.41 -1.70 -22.77
N GLY A 17 11.33 -2.20 -21.95
CA GLY A 17 11.24 -2.06 -20.49
C GLY A 17 12.47 -2.57 -19.73
N THR A 18 12.86 -1.86 -18.67
CA THR A 18 14.05 -2.16 -17.85
C THR A 18 13.81 -3.21 -16.75
N GLY A 19 12.56 -3.51 -16.43
CA GLY A 19 12.21 -4.53 -15.43
C GLY A 19 12.20 -5.91 -16.06
N GLY A 20 13.10 -6.80 -15.63
CA GLY A 20 13.15 -8.21 -16.07
C GLY A 20 11.90 -9.01 -15.67
N MET A 21 11.91 -10.32 -15.92
CA MET A 21 10.82 -11.21 -15.48
C MET A 21 10.64 -11.23 -13.96
N GLU A 22 11.73 -11.09 -13.21
CA GLU A 22 11.70 -10.98 -11.75
C GLU A 22 10.81 -9.84 -11.26
N THR A 23 10.98 -8.64 -11.81
CA THR A 23 10.17 -7.48 -11.44
C THR A 23 8.70 -7.66 -11.80
N LYS A 24 8.40 -8.35 -12.90
CA LYS A 24 7.01 -8.63 -13.32
C LYS A 24 6.34 -9.66 -12.41
N ILE A 25 7.07 -10.70 -12.02
CA ILE A 25 6.60 -11.71 -11.05
C ILE A 25 6.38 -11.06 -9.68
N LEU A 26 7.31 -10.22 -9.23
CA LEU A 26 7.13 -9.45 -7.99
C LEU A 26 5.87 -8.60 -8.07
N ALA A 27 5.69 -7.80 -9.13
CA ALA A 27 4.50 -6.96 -9.31
C ALA A 27 3.19 -7.78 -9.32
N ALA A 28 3.19 -8.94 -9.99
CA ALA A 28 2.05 -9.84 -10.01
C ALA A 28 1.74 -10.40 -8.61
N ASP A 29 2.77 -10.80 -7.85
CA ASP A 29 2.62 -11.23 -6.46
C ASP A 29 2.02 -10.10 -5.58
N LEU A 30 2.49 -8.85 -5.74
CA LEU A 30 1.93 -7.71 -4.98
C LEU A 30 0.44 -7.51 -5.30
N ALA A 31 0.08 -7.58 -6.58
CA ALA A 31 -1.27 -7.37 -7.04
C ALA A 31 -2.20 -8.53 -6.62
N THR A 32 -1.77 -9.79 -6.72
CA THR A 32 -2.58 -10.93 -6.27
C THR A 32 -2.81 -10.93 -4.77
N ASN A 33 -1.83 -10.48 -3.98
CA ASN A 33 -1.97 -10.28 -2.54
C ASN A 33 -2.98 -9.17 -2.17
N ALA A 34 -3.21 -8.21 -3.07
CA ALA A 34 -4.27 -7.21 -2.95
C ALA A 34 -5.64 -7.71 -3.45
N GLY A 35 -5.75 -9.00 -3.82
CA GLY A 35 -6.95 -9.58 -4.40
C GLY A 35 -7.16 -9.24 -5.87
N ILE A 36 -6.16 -8.65 -6.54
CA ILE A 36 -6.22 -8.26 -7.94
C ILE A 36 -5.62 -9.37 -8.81
N THR A 37 -6.45 -9.98 -9.65
CA THR A 37 -5.96 -10.92 -10.67
C THR A 37 -5.07 -10.19 -11.66
N THR A 38 -3.86 -10.71 -11.87
CA THR A 38 -2.86 -10.11 -12.76
C THR A 38 -2.56 -11.05 -13.92
N ILE A 39 -2.48 -10.50 -15.14
CA ILE A 39 -2.13 -11.26 -16.33
C ILE A 39 -0.83 -10.70 -16.91
N ILE A 40 0.16 -11.57 -17.11
CA ILE A 40 1.38 -11.28 -17.86
C ILE A 40 1.24 -11.95 -19.23
N CYS A 41 1.30 -11.17 -20.30
CA CYS A 41 1.21 -11.67 -21.67
C CYS A 41 2.25 -10.99 -22.57
N HIS A 42 2.49 -11.57 -23.74
CA HIS A 42 3.33 -10.97 -24.76
C HIS A 42 2.56 -9.86 -25.49
N SER A 43 3.17 -8.69 -25.68
CA SER A 43 2.52 -7.51 -26.27
C SER A 43 2.20 -7.60 -27.76
N ASN A 44 2.49 -8.73 -28.42
CA ASN A 44 2.33 -8.88 -29.87
C ASN A 44 0.86 -9.09 -30.30
N HIS A 45 -0.05 -9.30 -29.34
CA HIS A 45 -1.47 -9.57 -29.59
C HIS A 45 -2.39 -8.71 -28.69
N PRO A 46 -2.29 -7.36 -28.75
CA PRO A 46 -3.10 -6.48 -27.92
C PRO A 46 -4.61 -6.60 -28.19
N GLU A 47 -5.01 -6.98 -29.39
CA GLU A 47 -6.40 -7.18 -29.79
C GLU A 47 -7.11 -8.32 -29.04
N GLN A 48 -6.35 -9.21 -28.39
CA GLN A 48 -6.87 -10.40 -27.72
C GLN A 48 -6.91 -10.28 -26.19
N ILE A 49 -6.60 -9.10 -25.64
CA ILE A 49 -6.63 -8.83 -24.19
C ILE A 49 -8.02 -9.15 -23.60
N GLU A 50 -9.10 -8.79 -24.30
CA GLU A 50 -10.46 -9.07 -23.85
C GLU A 50 -10.71 -10.58 -23.70
N LYS A 51 -10.26 -11.39 -24.68
CA LYS A 51 -10.35 -12.85 -24.60
C LYS A 51 -9.55 -13.39 -23.42
N MET A 52 -8.35 -12.86 -23.21
CA MET A 52 -7.52 -13.24 -22.08
C MET A 52 -8.19 -12.94 -20.75
N ILE A 53 -8.92 -11.83 -20.61
CA ILE A 53 -9.61 -11.44 -19.36
C ILE A 53 -10.84 -12.33 -19.11
N ASN A 54 -11.68 -12.50 -20.13
CA ASN A 54 -12.98 -13.17 -20.01
C ASN A 54 -12.90 -14.69 -19.90
N HIS A 55 -11.73 -15.26 -20.19
CA HIS A 55 -11.45 -16.68 -20.02
C HIS A 55 -11.35 -17.07 -18.53
N GLU A 56 -12.00 -18.16 -18.14
CA GLU A 56 -11.89 -18.74 -16.79
C GLU A 56 -10.94 -19.95 -16.80
N PRO A 57 -9.87 -19.95 -15.99
CA PRO A 57 -8.91 -21.05 -15.94
C PRO A 57 -9.54 -22.34 -15.38
N THR A 58 -8.92 -23.47 -15.66
CA THR A 58 -9.33 -24.75 -15.07
C THR A 58 -9.08 -24.77 -13.56
N ASN A 59 -9.94 -25.49 -12.82
CA ASN A 59 -9.79 -25.74 -11.38
C ASN A 59 -9.05 -27.06 -11.12
N GLU A 60 -7.96 -27.33 -11.83
CA GLU A 60 -7.15 -28.54 -11.67
C GLU A 60 -6.03 -28.31 -10.63
N PRO A 61 -6.01 -29.05 -9.50
CA PRO A 61 -5.00 -28.86 -8.45
C PRO A 61 -3.59 -29.35 -8.83
N ASP A 62 -3.45 -30.24 -9.83
CA ASP A 62 -2.16 -30.66 -10.37
C ASP A 62 -1.68 -29.68 -11.46
N TYR A 63 -0.65 -28.89 -11.14
CA TYR A 63 -0.12 -27.86 -12.04
C TYR A 63 0.35 -28.39 -13.40
N GLU A 64 0.96 -29.58 -13.46
CA GLU A 64 1.46 -30.10 -14.74
C GLU A 64 0.31 -30.47 -15.67
N ARG A 65 -0.72 -31.11 -15.12
CA ARG A 65 -1.94 -31.46 -15.86
C ARG A 65 -2.73 -30.22 -16.25
N ALA A 66 -2.91 -29.29 -15.31
CA ALA A 66 -3.58 -28.02 -15.54
C ALA A 66 -2.95 -27.28 -16.72
N ASN A 67 -1.61 -27.20 -16.78
CA ASN A 67 -0.91 -26.51 -17.85
C ASN A 67 -1.11 -27.16 -19.23
N ILE A 68 -1.07 -28.50 -19.31
CA ILE A 68 -1.25 -29.23 -20.58
C ILE A 68 -2.68 -29.06 -21.12
N GLU A 69 -3.68 -29.19 -20.24
CA GLU A 69 -5.08 -29.02 -20.58
C GLU A 69 -5.36 -27.56 -20.99
N GLU A 70 -4.82 -26.60 -20.26
CA GLU A 70 -4.98 -25.19 -20.53
C GLU A 70 -4.32 -24.77 -21.85
N GLU A 71 -3.11 -25.27 -22.15
CA GLU A 71 -2.45 -24.98 -23.42
C GLU A 71 -3.29 -25.46 -24.62
N SER A 72 -3.89 -26.64 -24.51
CA SER A 72 -4.76 -27.20 -25.55
C SER A 72 -6.01 -26.35 -25.74
N ARG A 73 -6.64 -25.93 -24.64
CA ARG A 73 -7.85 -25.09 -24.64
C ARG A 73 -7.59 -23.69 -25.20
N LEU A 74 -6.47 -23.05 -24.82
CA LEU A 74 -6.09 -21.73 -25.33
C LEU A 74 -5.88 -21.77 -26.85
N LYS A 75 -5.32 -22.86 -27.38
CA LYS A 75 -5.18 -23.07 -28.84
C LYS A 75 -6.52 -23.19 -29.53
N GLU A 76 -7.45 -23.96 -28.98
CA GLU A 76 -8.81 -24.12 -29.54
C GLU A 76 -9.61 -22.81 -29.54
N MET A 77 -9.45 -22.00 -28.48
CA MET A 77 -10.14 -20.71 -28.33
C MET A 77 -9.44 -19.54 -29.04
N GLU A 78 -8.31 -19.80 -29.70
CA GLU A 78 -7.43 -18.78 -30.29
C GLU A 78 -7.13 -17.65 -29.29
N ILE A 79 -6.67 -18.01 -28.10
CA ILE A 79 -6.22 -17.10 -27.05
C ILE A 79 -4.70 -17.20 -26.96
N PRO A 80 -3.95 -16.09 -26.93
CA PRO A 80 -2.50 -16.15 -26.87
C PRO A 80 -2.04 -16.64 -25.50
N LEU A 81 -0.88 -17.30 -25.49
CA LEU A 81 -0.26 -17.75 -24.25
C LEU A 81 0.00 -16.56 -23.32
N HIS A 82 -0.40 -16.75 -22.06
CA HIS A 82 -0.26 -15.79 -21.00
C HIS A 82 -0.11 -16.52 -19.67
N THR A 83 0.41 -15.82 -18.67
CA THR A 83 0.45 -16.29 -17.28
C THR A 83 -0.56 -15.50 -16.48
N ARG A 84 -1.52 -16.19 -15.88
CA ARG A 84 -2.54 -15.59 -15.03
C ARG A 84 -2.23 -15.89 -13.56
N PHE A 85 -2.06 -14.85 -12.77
CA PHE A 85 -1.92 -14.91 -11.32
C PHE A 85 -3.27 -14.58 -10.71
N ILE A 86 -3.92 -15.57 -10.12
CA ILE A 86 -5.28 -15.44 -9.58
C ILE A 86 -5.23 -14.68 -8.26
N GLY A 87 -5.98 -13.58 -8.16
CA GLY A 87 -6.17 -12.88 -6.90
C GLY A 87 -6.95 -13.77 -5.92
N HIS A 88 -6.37 -14.06 -4.76
CA HIS A 88 -7.05 -14.90 -3.77
C HIS A 88 -8.14 -14.08 -3.03
N SER A 89 -9.41 -14.38 -3.31
CA SER A 89 -10.56 -13.75 -2.63
C SER A 89 -10.63 -14.06 -1.13
N LYS A 90 -9.96 -15.13 -0.68
CA LYS A 90 -9.92 -15.61 0.71
C LYS A 90 -8.73 -15.11 1.53
N SER A 91 -7.83 -14.31 0.94
CA SER A 91 -6.97 -13.45 1.73
C SER A 91 -7.53 -12.04 1.67
N HIS A 92 -8.38 -11.68 2.63
CA HIS A 92 -8.32 -10.30 3.09
C HIS A 92 -6.84 -10.04 3.34
N ILE A 93 -6.30 -9.11 2.55
CA ILE A 93 -4.93 -8.62 2.53
C ILE A 93 -4.25 -8.95 3.87
N LYS A 94 -3.14 -9.70 3.85
CA LYS A 94 -2.17 -9.74 4.95
C LYS A 94 -1.13 -8.63 4.72
N ASP A 95 -1.32 -7.35 4.94
CA ASP A 95 -2.37 -6.47 5.43
C ASP A 95 -2.23 -5.22 4.55
N ARG A 96 -3.30 -4.49 4.29
CA ARG A 96 -3.12 -3.13 3.73
C ARG A 96 -2.15 -2.34 4.61
N GLU A 97 -2.17 -2.66 5.90
CA GLU A 97 -1.23 -2.23 6.90
C GLU A 97 0.20 -2.68 6.64
N PHE A 98 0.42 -3.95 6.27
CA PHE A 98 1.73 -4.46 5.84
C PHE A 98 2.28 -3.66 4.66
N TRP A 99 1.45 -3.34 3.66
CA TRP A 99 1.86 -2.52 2.51
C TRP A 99 2.24 -1.10 2.90
N LEU A 100 1.45 -0.48 3.78
CA LEU A 100 1.76 0.84 4.32
C LEU A 100 3.05 0.82 5.16
N LEU A 101 3.27 -0.24 5.95
CA LEU A 101 4.44 -0.39 6.83
C LEU A 101 5.72 -0.74 6.08
N HIS A 102 5.65 -1.53 5.01
CA HIS A 102 6.83 -2.13 4.38
C HIS A 102 7.00 -1.82 2.90
N GLY A 103 5.91 -1.62 2.16
CA GLY A 103 5.95 -1.45 0.71
C GLY A 103 6.10 -0.01 0.22
N LEU A 104 5.80 0.98 1.07
CA LEU A 104 5.94 2.40 0.75
C LEU A 104 7.11 3.02 1.48
N LYS A 105 7.99 3.73 0.75
CA LYS A 105 9.05 4.55 1.33
C LYS A 105 8.44 5.86 1.86
N PRO A 106 8.52 6.17 3.16
CA PRO A 106 8.04 7.43 3.70
C PRO A 106 8.81 8.63 3.13
N LYS A 107 8.09 9.73 2.90
CA LYS A 107 8.64 11.00 2.39
C LYS A 107 8.78 12.08 3.47
N GLY A 108 8.14 11.87 4.61
CA GLY A 108 8.19 12.73 5.78
C GLY A 108 7.49 12.10 6.98
N SER A 109 7.23 12.89 8.00
CA SER A 109 6.62 12.43 9.25
C SER A 109 5.54 13.40 9.74
N LEU A 110 4.50 12.85 10.35
CA LEU A 110 3.52 13.59 11.15
C LEU A 110 3.72 13.24 12.62
N ILE A 111 3.92 14.27 13.45
CA ILE A 111 4.04 14.13 14.89
C ILE A 111 2.67 14.44 15.51
N VAL A 112 2.13 13.49 16.26
CA VAL A 112 0.83 13.59 16.92
C VAL A 112 0.97 13.65 18.42
N ASP A 113 0.01 14.30 19.09
CA ASP A 113 -0.08 14.29 20.54
C ASP A 113 -0.60 12.94 21.08
N TYR A 114 -0.50 12.78 22.40
CA TYR A 114 -0.89 11.54 23.08
C TYR A 114 -2.39 11.22 22.98
N GLY A 115 -3.27 12.24 23.05
CA GLY A 115 -4.72 12.02 22.95
C GLY A 115 -5.12 11.54 21.55
N CYS A 116 -4.50 12.11 20.52
CA CYS A 116 -4.64 11.66 19.14
C CYS A 116 -4.11 10.24 18.95
N PHE A 117 -2.92 9.95 19.47
CA PHE A 117 -2.33 8.61 19.44
C PHE A 117 -3.27 7.56 20.04
N GLN A 118 -3.87 7.82 21.20
CA GLN A 118 -4.85 6.93 21.82
C GLN A 118 -6.10 6.72 20.92
N ALA A 119 -6.59 7.79 20.28
CA ALA A 119 -7.76 7.73 19.41
C ALA A 119 -7.55 6.91 18.13
N ILE A 120 -6.34 6.94 17.55
CA ILE A 120 -6.02 6.27 16.28
C ILE A 120 -5.47 4.84 16.45
N THR A 121 -5.15 4.42 17.68
CA THR A 121 -4.63 3.07 17.99
C THR A 121 -5.63 2.12 18.67
N ARG A 122 -6.77 2.64 19.15
CA ARG A 122 -7.84 1.81 19.77
C ARG A 122 -8.50 0.85 18.76
N VAL A 123 -9.21 -0.16 19.27
CA VAL A 123 -9.92 -1.19 18.46
C VAL A 123 -10.85 -0.58 17.41
N ASN A 124 -11.65 0.44 17.76
CA ASN A 124 -12.46 1.21 16.79
C ASN A 124 -11.77 2.54 16.46
N ARG A 125 -10.60 2.45 15.84
CA ARG A 125 -9.72 3.60 15.60
C ARG A 125 -10.39 4.70 14.79
N ALA A 126 -10.10 5.94 15.17
CA ALA A 126 -10.45 7.12 14.40
C ALA A 126 -9.44 7.33 13.24
N GLY A 127 -9.79 8.20 12.29
CA GLY A 127 -8.82 8.79 11.36
C GLY A 127 -8.02 9.91 12.04
N LEU A 128 -6.87 10.26 11.47
CA LEU A 128 -6.05 11.36 11.95
C LEU A 128 -6.68 12.70 11.54
N LEU A 129 -7.11 13.49 12.52
CA LEU A 129 -7.62 14.84 12.33
C LEU A 129 -6.49 15.87 12.50
N PRO A 130 -6.60 17.07 11.87
CA PRO A 130 -5.57 18.10 11.99
C PRO A 130 -5.30 18.55 13.43
N VAL A 131 -6.35 18.56 14.27
CA VAL A 131 -6.28 18.99 15.68
C VAL A 131 -5.26 18.21 16.51
N GLY A 132 -5.04 16.93 16.18
CA GLY A 132 -4.11 16.05 16.90
C GLY A 132 -2.66 16.12 16.42
N ILE A 133 -2.38 16.91 15.37
CA ILE A 133 -1.04 17.07 14.80
C ILE A 133 -0.32 18.22 15.51
N ILE A 134 0.86 17.94 16.05
CA ILE A 134 1.71 18.92 16.74
C ILE A 134 2.97 19.27 15.95
N GLY A 135 3.34 18.47 14.96
CA GLY A 135 4.50 18.73 14.11
C GLY A 135 4.42 18.02 12.76
N VAL A 136 5.11 18.59 11.78
CA VAL A 136 5.28 18.04 10.44
C VAL A 136 6.78 18.09 10.12
N GLU A 137 7.34 16.98 9.66
CA GLU A 137 8.75 16.89 9.27
C GLU A 137 8.88 16.42 7.82
N GLY A 138 9.79 17.06 7.07
CA GLY A 138 10.03 16.75 5.66
C GLY A 138 9.05 17.42 4.70
N HIS A 139 9.19 17.08 3.41
CA HIS A 139 8.38 17.61 2.32
C HIS A 139 7.72 16.47 1.55
N PHE A 140 6.41 16.48 1.47
CA PHE A 140 5.62 15.45 0.81
C PHE A 140 4.34 16.02 0.24
N ASN A 141 3.86 15.38 -0.82
CA ASN A 141 2.63 15.74 -1.52
C ASN A 141 1.43 14.93 -1.02
N GLN A 142 0.25 15.30 -1.52
CA GLN A 142 -0.96 14.51 -1.34
C GLN A 142 -0.76 13.05 -1.79
N LEU A 143 -1.39 12.12 -1.08
CA LEU A 143 -1.38 10.68 -1.30
C LEU A 143 -0.02 9.99 -1.11
N GLU A 144 1.04 10.71 -0.78
CA GLU A 144 2.33 10.12 -0.41
C GLU A 144 2.29 9.52 1.00
N CYS A 145 3.20 8.56 1.23
CA CYS A 145 3.34 7.89 2.51
C CYS A 145 4.19 8.72 3.47
N VAL A 146 3.76 8.78 4.73
CA VAL A 146 4.49 9.41 5.84
C VAL A 146 4.59 8.47 7.03
N GLU A 147 5.60 8.71 7.88
CA GLU A 147 5.66 8.11 9.21
C GLU A 147 4.68 8.82 10.15
N LEU A 148 4.06 8.04 11.03
CA LEU A 148 3.27 8.54 12.15
C LEU A 148 4.11 8.41 13.41
N ARG A 149 4.34 9.53 14.09
CA ARG A 149 5.22 9.63 15.25
C ARG A 149 4.48 10.19 16.46
N LEU A 150 4.68 9.59 17.62
CA LEU A 150 4.18 10.08 18.89
C LEU A 150 5.18 11.08 19.45
N GLY A 151 4.73 12.26 19.84
CA GLY A 151 5.55 13.26 20.51
C GLY A 151 4.82 13.93 21.68
N PHE A 152 5.59 14.44 22.63
CA PHE A 152 5.10 15.23 23.75
C PHE A 152 5.63 16.66 23.65
N LYS A 153 4.79 17.64 23.97
CA LYS A 153 5.19 19.05 23.94
C LYS A 153 6.35 19.28 24.92
N GLY A 154 7.44 19.88 24.42
CA GLY A 154 8.63 20.19 25.23
C GLY A 154 9.69 19.09 25.30
N VAL A 155 9.43 17.88 24.80
CA VAL A 155 10.34 16.73 24.92
C VAL A 155 11.36 16.67 23.78
N GLY A 156 11.15 17.38 22.67
CA GLY A 156 12.09 17.48 21.54
C GLY A 156 12.38 16.17 20.78
N ARG A 157 11.91 15.03 21.30
CA ARG A 157 11.98 13.67 20.76
C ARG A 157 10.59 13.21 20.34
N SER A 158 10.53 12.37 19.32
CA SER A 158 9.32 11.62 18.91
C SER A 158 9.68 10.19 18.53
N VAL A 159 8.73 9.27 18.62
CA VAL A 159 8.91 7.83 18.32
C VAL A 159 7.91 7.38 17.27
N CYS A 160 8.38 6.66 16.25
CA CYS A 160 7.53 6.14 15.17
C CYS A 160 6.66 4.98 15.66
N PHE A 161 5.36 5.04 15.39
CA PHE A 161 4.41 3.98 15.72
C PHE A 161 3.60 3.50 14.52
N GLY A 162 3.86 4.02 13.33
CA GLY A 162 3.05 3.67 12.17
C GLY A 162 3.37 4.42 10.91
N ARG A 163 2.59 4.16 9.88
CA ARG A 163 2.65 4.85 8.59
C ARG A 163 1.25 5.12 8.06
N GLY A 164 1.12 6.14 7.23
CA GLY A 164 -0.15 6.46 6.59
C GLY A 164 0.02 7.26 5.30
N ARG A 165 -1.05 7.33 4.51
CA ARG A 165 -1.13 8.18 3.32
C ARG A 165 -1.88 9.46 3.61
N CYS A 166 -1.26 10.60 3.30
CA CYS A 166 -1.82 11.92 3.58
C CYS A 166 -2.85 12.35 2.54
N ASN A 167 -3.92 13.02 2.99
CA ASN A 167 -4.91 13.66 2.14
C ASN A 167 -4.57 15.12 1.78
N TYR A 168 -3.49 15.66 2.35
CA TYR A 168 -3.00 17.02 2.15
C TYR A 168 -1.46 16.99 2.04
N ASN A 169 -0.86 17.99 1.39
CA ASN A 169 0.60 18.11 1.33
C ASN A 169 1.19 18.68 2.63
N SER A 170 2.51 18.59 2.81
CA SER A 170 3.19 19.03 4.03
C SER A 170 2.95 20.50 4.38
N SER A 171 2.90 21.39 3.37
CA SER A 171 2.71 22.83 3.58
C SER A 171 1.27 23.19 3.96
N GLU A 172 0.29 22.43 3.48
CA GLU A 172 -1.11 22.53 3.89
C GLU A 172 -1.29 22.05 5.32
N ILE A 173 -0.77 20.87 5.65
CA ILE A 173 -0.86 20.30 7.00
C ILE A 173 -0.21 21.23 8.01
N GLU A 174 0.93 21.84 7.68
CA GLU A 174 1.60 22.81 8.55
C GLU A 174 0.72 24.04 8.87
N LYS A 175 -0.18 24.44 7.97
CA LYS A 175 -1.13 25.53 8.19
C LYS A 175 -2.35 25.12 9.01
N ILE A 176 -2.81 23.86 8.88
CA ILE A 176 -4.03 23.37 9.53
C ILE A 176 -3.78 22.53 10.78
N LYS A 177 -2.52 22.24 11.14
CA LYS A 177 -2.19 21.49 12.36
C LYS A 177 -2.73 22.20 13.61
N GLY A 178 -3.28 21.43 14.54
CA GLY A 178 -3.91 21.96 15.74
C GLY A 178 -5.28 22.63 15.52
N VAL A 179 -5.79 22.67 14.28
CA VAL A 179 -7.08 23.28 13.94
C VAL A 179 -8.19 22.23 13.91
N GLN A 180 -9.42 22.62 14.26
CA GLN A 180 -10.60 21.77 14.10
C GLN A 180 -10.92 21.54 12.61
N SER A 181 -11.35 20.33 12.25
CA SER A 181 -11.63 19.95 10.86
C SER A 181 -12.63 20.86 10.16
N SER A 182 -13.60 21.42 10.89
CA SER A 182 -14.59 22.38 10.38
C SER A 182 -13.99 23.69 9.85
N ARG A 183 -12.80 24.08 10.32
CA ARG A 183 -12.13 25.33 9.90
C ARG A 183 -11.07 25.11 8.82
N VAL A 184 -10.85 23.87 8.39
CA VAL A 184 -9.87 23.54 7.34
C VAL A 184 -10.24 24.23 6.03
N GLY A 185 -11.53 24.21 5.65
CA GLY A 185 -12.01 24.86 4.44
C GLY A 185 -11.75 26.37 4.41
N GLU A 186 -11.85 27.05 5.56
CA GLU A 186 -11.57 28.48 5.68
C GLU A 186 -10.08 28.80 5.45
N LEU A 187 -9.18 27.90 5.87
CA LEU A 187 -7.73 28.12 5.80
C LEU A 187 -7.11 27.73 4.46
N LEU A 188 -7.62 26.67 3.83
CA LEU A 188 -7.08 26.14 2.57
C LEU A 188 -7.87 26.59 1.33
N GLY A 189 -9.11 27.08 1.51
CA GLY A 189 -10.01 27.45 0.42
C GLY A 189 -10.71 26.25 -0.25
N TYR A 190 -10.42 25.03 0.20
CA TYR A 190 -11.08 23.80 -0.21
C TYR A 190 -11.12 22.81 0.97
N TRP A 191 -12.04 21.84 0.93
CA TRP A 191 -12.24 20.89 2.01
C TRP A 191 -12.70 19.52 1.49
N ASP A 192 -11.75 18.75 0.98
CA ASP A 192 -12.03 17.45 0.35
C ASP A 192 -12.22 16.33 1.37
N SER A 193 -11.60 16.45 2.55
CA SER A 193 -11.71 15.47 3.63
C SER A 193 -11.49 16.10 5.00
N GLU A 194 -12.24 15.69 6.01
CA GLU A 194 -11.97 16.09 7.40
C GLU A 194 -10.67 15.46 7.96
N TYR A 195 -10.23 14.34 7.38
CA TYR A 195 -9.05 13.60 7.85
C TYR A 195 -7.80 13.99 7.08
N VAL A 196 -6.70 14.18 7.82
CA VAL A 196 -5.35 14.26 7.25
C VAL A 196 -4.87 12.89 6.81
N VAL A 197 -5.16 11.84 7.59
CA VAL A 197 -4.95 10.44 7.20
C VAL A 197 -6.21 9.66 7.55
N HIS A 198 -6.85 9.04 6.54
CA HIS A 198 -8.02 8.20 6.78
C HIS A 198 -7.63 6.92 7.53
N ARG A 199 -8.51 6.43 8.43
CA ARG A 199 -8.25 5.24 9.27
C ARG A 199 -7.90 3.96 8.49
N ASP A 200 -8.42 3.83 7.27
CA ASP A 200 -8.13 2.67 6.42
C ASP A 200 -6.78 2.84 5.70
N ASN A 201 -6.30 4.07 5.54
CA ASN A 201 -5.04 4.42 4.86
C ASN A 201 -3.89 4.55 5.86
N MET A 202 -4.02 3.89 7.01
CA MET A 202 -3.12 3.98 8.14
C MET A 202 -2.80 2.58 8.65
N ALA A 203 -1.58 2.43 9.13
CA ALA A 203 -1.05 1.20 9.69
C ALA A 203 -0.27 1.54 10.94
N VAL A 204 -0.53 0.80 12.02
CA VAL A 204 0.08 1.04 13.32
C VAL A 204 0.89 -0.20 13.69
N LYS A 205 2.08 0.04 14.25
CA LYS A 205 2.93 -0.97 14.86
C LYS A 205 3.27 -0.50 16.26
N LEU A 206 2.88 -1.29 17.26
CA LEU A 206 3.23 -1.05 18.66
C LEU A 206 4.46 -1.90 18.99
N ASP A 207 5.51 -1.27 19.51
CA ASP A 207 6.74 -1.93 19.94
C ASP A 207 7.20 -1.42 21.30
N ASN A 208 8.23 -2.08 21.85
CA ASN A 208 8.70 -1.83 23.21
C ASN A 208 9.26 -0.40 23.39
N GLU A 209 9.88 0.16 22.35
CA GLU A 209 10.42 1.53 22.38
C GLU A 209 9.29 2.55 22.60
N LEU A 210 8.15 2.35 21.92
CA LEU A 210 6.98 3.19 22.10
C LEU A 210 6.41 3.10 23.52
N GLU A 211 6.34 1.89 24.09
CA GLU A 211 5.86 1.69 25.46
C GLU A 211 6.75 2.37 26.51
N GLU A 212 8.08 2.28 26.36
CA GLU A 212 9.04 2.97 27.21
C GLU A 212 8.91 4.49 27.08
N PHE A 213 8.80 4.99 25.85
CA PHE A 213 8.63 6.42 25.60
C PHE A 213 7.36 6.99 26.22
N ILE A 214 6.25 6.24 26.20
CA ILE A 214 5.01 6.63 26.88
C ILE A 214 5.26 6.70 28.39
N LYS A 215 5.83 5.66 29.01
CA LYS A 215 6.09 5.62 30.46
C LYS A 215 7.00 6.76 30.95
N GLU A 216 7.95 7.20 30.14
CA GLU A 216 8.85 8.31 30.47
C GLU A 216 8.17 9.69 30.47
N ASN A 217 7.04 9.84 29.76
CA ASN A 217 6.48 11.15 29.42
C ASN A 217 4.98 11.32 29.74
N THR A 218 4.37 10.34 30.42
CA THR A 218 2.99 10.42 30.95
C THR A 218 3.00 10.36 32.47
#